data_AF-A0AAP0NAT2-F1
#
_entry.id   AF-A0AAP0NAT2-F1
#
_cell.length_a   1.000
_cell.length_b   1.000
_cell.length_c   1.000
_cell.angle_alpha   90.00
_cell.angle_beta   90.00
_cell.angle_gamma   90.00
#
_symmetry.space_group_name_H-M   'P 1'
#
loop_
_entity.id
_entity.type
_entity.pdbx_description
1 polymer ?
#
loop_
_entity_poly.entity_id
_entity_poly.type
_entity_poly.pdbx_seq_one_letter_code
_entity_poly.pdbx_strand_id
1 'polypeptide(L)'
;MAISLLNQLYGFIMVMIIWIILKLKHLIRSITWDASPFQWMKLNFDGSRKHNQKKATGGFVIRDECGKVLVVASFNLGNASILVAECIALRNGLIKASQKGIRHLHIEGDFKLVIDAICGTIRHYWCIDNLV
;
A
#
# COMPACT_ATOMS: atom_id res chain seq x y z
N MET A 1 -43.74 5.75 39.25
CA MET A 1 -42.36 5.32 39.58
C MET A 1 -41.74 4.45 38.49
N ALA A 2 -42.40 3.37 38.04
CA ALA A 2 -41.87 2.46 37.00
C ALA A 2 -41.58 3.12 35.62
N ILE A 3 -42.43 4.03 35.15
CA ILE A 3 -42.24 4.74 33.86
C ILE A 3 -40.99 5.64 33.88
N SER A 4 -40.69 6.27 35.02
CA SER A 4 -39.50 7.13 35.18
C SER A 4 -38.22 6.32 35.06
N LEU A 5 -38.17 5.14 35.69
CA LEU A 5 -37.04 4.22 35.62
C LEU A 5 -36.84 3.67 34.19
N LEU A 6 -37.93 3.37 33.47
CA LEU A 6 -37.86 2.92 32.08
C LEU A 6 -37.28 4.00 31.16
N ASN A 7 -37.70 5.25 31.34
CA ASN A 7 -37.17 6.38 30.57
C ASN A 7 -35.69 6.65 30.86
N GLN A 8 -35.28 6.52 32.13
CA GLN A 8 -33.88 6.68 32.53
C GLN A 8 -32.99 5.57 31.97
N LEU A 9 -33.48 4.32 31.99
CA LEU A 9 -32.79 3.18 31.39
C LEU A 9 -32.68 3.35 29.87
N TYR A 10 -33.74 3.81 29.20
CA TYR A 10 -33.72 4.08 27.76
C TYR A 10 -32.70 5.16 27.40
N GLY A 11 -32.65 6.26 28.16
CA GLY A 11 -31.66 7.32 27.98
C GLY A 11 -30.22 6.81 28.15
N PHE A 12 -29.97 5.99 29.17
CA PHE A 12 -28.65 5.39 29.39
C PHE A 12 -28.23 4.45 28.25
N ILE A 13 -29.14 3.60 27.78
CA ILE A 13 -28.90 2.69 26.66
C ILE A 13 -28.62 3.49 25.38
N MET A 14 -29.37 4.57 25.10
CA MET A 14 -29.15 5.41 23.93
C MET A 14 -27.75 6.07 23.95
N VAL A 15 -27.32 6.61 25.10
CA VAL A 15 -25.98 7.19 25.24
C VAL A 15 -24.89 6.13 25.05
N MET A 16 -25.09 4.92 25.57
CA MET A 16 -24.14 3.81 25.43
C MET A 16 -24.03 3.33 23.96
N ILE A 17 -25.16 3.22 23.25
CA ILE A 17 -25.17 2.88 21.81
C ILE A 17 -24.46 3.96 21.00
N ILE A 18 -24.75 5.25 21.25
CA ILE A 18 -24.07 6.36 20.57
C ILE A 18 -22.55 6.29 20.81
N TRP A 19 -22.12 6.06 22.05
CA TRP A 19 -20.71 5.90 22.39
C TRP A 19 -20.06 4.71 21.67
N ILE A 20 -20.74 3.56 21.61
CA ILE A 20 -20.28 2.38 20.86
C ILE A 20 -20.14 2.70 19.36
N ILE A 21 -21.13 3.35 18.75
CA ILE A 21 -21.09 3.73 17.33
C ILE A 21 -19.91 4.67 17.05
N LEU A 22 -19.70 5.69 17.90
CA LEU A 22 -18.58 6.62 17.77
C LEU A 22 -17.23 5.89 17.91
N LYS A 23 -17.10 4.95 18.85
CA LYS A 23 -15.90 4.15 19.03
C LYS A 23 -15.65 3.20 17.85
N LEU A 24 -16.68 2.61 17.29
CA LEU A 24 -16.60 1.75 16.10
C LEU A 24 -16.20 2.54 14.85
N LYS A 25 -16.66 3.79 14.67
CA LYS A 25 -16.24 4.65 13.55
C LYS A 25 -14.73 4.92 13.53
N HIS A 26 -14.09 5.04 14.70
CA HIS A 26 -12.63 5.19 14.78
C HIS A 26 -11.87 3.88 14.53
N LEU A 27 -12.53 2.73 14.73
CA LEU A 27 -11.95 1.41 14.46
C LEU A 27 -12.08 0.99 12.99
N ILE A 28 -13.09 1.52 12.27
CA ILE A 28 -13.24 1.37 10.83
C ILE A 28 -12.32 2.39 10.16
N ARG A 29 -11.02 2.06 10.10
CA ARG A 29 -10.09 2.79 9.24
C ARG A 29 -10.48 2.48 7.79
N SER A 30 -11.03 3.46 7.10
CA SER A 30 -11.30 3.36 5.66
C SER A 30 -9.98 3.05 4.95
N ILE A 31 -9.84 1.84 4.40
CA ILE A 31 -8.70 1.48 3.55
C ILE A 31 -9.01 2.03 2.16
N THR A 32 -8.90 3.33 2.02
CA THR A 32 -9.02 4.01 0.72
C THR A 32 -7.63 4.29 0.17
N TRP A 33 -7.50 4.22 -1.15
CA TRP A 33 -6.30 4.73 -1.81
C TRP A 33 -6.23 6.24 -1.59
N ASP A 34 -5.11 6.70 -1.05
CA ASP A 34 -4.86 8.14 -0.85
C ASP A 34 -4.02 8.68 -2.00
N ALA A 35 -4.34 9.88 -2.46
CA ALA A 35 -3.51 10.57 -3.45
C ALA A 35 -2.15 10.96 -2.86
N SER A 36 -1.19 11.19 -3.75
CA SER A 36 0.11 11.71 -3.36
C SER A 36 -0.01 13.16 -2.86
N PRO A 37 0.91 13.66 -2.02
CA PRO A 37 1.02 15.08 -1.72
C PRO A 37 1.12 15.95 -2.98
N PHE A 38 0.73 17.23 -2.87
CA PHE A 38 0.80 18.18 -3.99
C PHE A 38 2.20 18.21 -4.63
N GLN A 39 2.26 18.14 -5.98
CA GLN A 39 3.48 18.06 -6.79
C GLN A 39 4.31 16.77 -6.65
N TRP A 40 3.82 15.77 -5.94
CA TRP A 40 4.45 14.45 -5.87
C TRP A 40 3.73 13.46 -6.77
N MET A 41 4.51 12.67 -7.50
CA MET A 41 3.98 11.50 -8.21
C MET A 41 3.96 10.31 -7.26
N LYS A 42 3.01 9.39 -7.42
CA LYS A 42 2.95 8.16 -6.64
C LYS A 42 3.31 6.95 -7.50
N LEU A 43 4.32 6.18 -7.10
CA LEU A 43 4.69 4.90 -7.68
C LEU A 43 4.16 3.77 -6.79
N ASN A 44 3.12 3.08 -7.25
CA ASN A 44 2.68 1.81 -6.68
C ASN A 44 3.35 0.66 -7.45
N PHE A 45 3.94 -0.30 -6.77
CA PHE A 45 4.52 -1.51 -7.39
C PHE A 45 4.02 -2.76 -6.69
N ASP A 46 3.98 -3.88 -7.44
CA ASP A 46 3.55 -5.18 -6.92
C ASP A 46 4.18 -6.31 -7.73
N GLY A 47 4.57 -7.38 -7.03
CA GLY A 47 5.06 -8.64 -7.58
C GLY A 47 4.11 -9.78 -7.23
N SER A 48 3.84 -10.67 -8.19
CA SER A 48 3.04 -11.86 -7.92
C SER A 48 3.69 -13.14 -8.43
N ARG A 49 3.45 -14.26 -7.72
CA ARG A 49 4.00 -15.57 -8.06
C ARG A 49 2.95 -16.66 -7.91
N LYS A 50 2.75 -17.44 -8.98
CA LYS A 50 1.97 -18.69 -8.96
C LYS A 50 2.87 -19.86 -8.61
N HIS A 51 2.72 -20.39 -7.39
CA HIS A 51 3.57 -21.47 -6.86
C HIS A 51 3.58 -22.71 -7.78
N ASN A 52 2.40 -23.17 -8.19
CA ASN A 52 2.26 -24.41 -8.98
C ASN A 52 2.87 -24.33 -10.38
N GLN A 53 2.97 -23.12 -10.94
CA GLN A 53 3.45 -22.91 -12.31
C GLN A 53 4.90 -22.41 -12.34
N LYS A 54 5.51 -22.12 -11.18
CA LYS A 54 6.80 -21.42 -11.06
C LYS A 54 6.85 -20.18 -11.97
N LYS A 55 5.75 -19.44 -12.04
CA LYS A 55 5.62 -18.23 -12.86
C LYS A 55 5.45 -17.02 -11.95
N ALA A 56 6.25 -16.00 -12.20
CA ALA A 56 6.21 -14.73 -11.53
C ALA A 56 5.94 -13.61 -12.54
N THR A 57 5.26 -12.58 -12.08
CA THR A 57 4.98 -11.36 -12.83
C THR A 57 5.21 -10.17 -11.92
N GLY A 58 5.57 -9.03 -12.49
CA GLY A 58 5.66 -7.78 -11.74
C GLY A 58 4.94 -6.67 -12.49
N GLY A 59 4.60 -5.61 -11.79
CA GLY A 59 3.98 -4.45 -12.38
C GLY A 59 4.10 -3.22 -11.52
N PHE A 60 3.89 -2.07 -12.15
CA PHE A 60 3.86 -0.80 -11.44
C PHE A 60 2.90 0.19 -12.10
N VAL A 61 2.49 1.19 -11.33
CA VAL A 61 1.67 2.33 -11.76
C VAL A 61 2.27 3.60 -11.20
N ILE A 62 2.47 4.61 -12.05
CA ILE A 62 2.82 5.97 -11.66
C ILE A 62 1.59 6.85 -11.86
N ARG A 63 1.20 7.57 -10.81
CA ARG A 63 0.07 8.51 -10.79
C ARG A 63 0.50 9.92 -10.41
N ASP A 64 -0.25 10.92 -10.85
CA ASP A 64 -0.11 12.30 -10.38
C ASP A 64 -0.84 12.57 -9.05
N GLU A 65 -0.74 13.81 -8.56
CA GLU A 65 -1.41 14.25 -7.33
C GLU A 65 -2.94 14.19 -7.40
N CYS A 66 -3.53 14.15 -8.60
CA CYS A 66 -4.96 13.94 -8.80
C CYS A 66 -5.33 12.45 -8.92
N GLY A 67 -4.36 11.55 -8.82
CA GLY A 67 -4.53 10.10 -8.98
C GLY A 67 -4.67 9.62 -10.42
N LYS A 68 -4.46 10.50 -11.41
CA LYS A 68 -4.47 10.14 -12.82
C LYS A 68 -3.25 9.30 -13.14
N VAL A 69 -3.48 8.19 -13.85
CA VAL A 69 -2.39 7.30 -14.29
C VAL A 69 -1.57 7.98 -15.37
N LEU A 70 -0.27 8.14 -15.11
CA LEU A 70 0.71 8.67 -16.05
C LEU A 70 1.43 7.55 -16.80
N VAL A 71 1.79 6.49 -16.07
CA VAL A 71 2.45 5.31 -16.63
C VAL A 71 1.96 4.06 -15.91
N VAL A 72 1.78 2.98 -16.66
CA VAL A 72 1.50 1.65 -16.11
C VAL A 72 2.27 0.62 -16.91
N ALA A 73 2.80 -0.40 -16.24
CA ALA A 73 3.41 -1.53 -16.90
C ALA A 73 3.16 -2.81 -16.11
N SER A 74 3.06 -3.91 -16.83
CA SER A 74 3.13 -5.26 -16.28
C SER A 74 4.06 -6.11 -17.15
N PHE A 75 4.70 -7.09 -16.54
CA PHE A 75 5.67 -7.93 -17.25
C PHE A 75 5.77 -9.32 -16.62
N ASN A 76 6.12 -10.28 -17.48
CA ASN A 76 6.34 -11.67 -17.09
C ASN A 76 7.82 -11.89 -16.78
N LEU A 77 8.10 -12.45 -15.62
CA LEU A 77 9.46 -12.72 -15.12
C LEU A 77 9.83 -14.20 -15.24
N GLY A 78 8.93 -15.03 -15.76
CA GLY A 78 9.13 -16.48 -15.83
C GLY A 78 9.32 -17.06 -14.44
N ASN A 79 10.37 -17.87 -14.27
CA ASN A 79 10.67 -18.47 -12.97
C ASN A 79 11.49 -17.52 -12.10
N ALA A 80 10.80 -16.78 -11.23
CA ALA A 80 11.41 -15.94 -10.20
C ALA A 80 10.77 -16.19 -8.82
N SER A 81 11.48 -15.79 -7.76
CA SER A 81 10.93 -15.74 -6.41
C SER A 81 9.98 -14.53 -6.28
N ILE A 82 9.14 -14.54 -5.24
CA ILE A 82 8.25 -13.40 -4.96
C ILE A 82 9.06 -12.13 -4.68
N LEU A 83 10.13 -12.25 -3.90
CA LEU A 83 11.06 -11.15 -3.62
C LEU A 83 11.64 -10.54 -4.90
N VAL A 84 12.09 -11.37 -5.83
CA VAL A 84 12.63 -10.89 -7.12
C VAL A 84 11.54 -10.18 -7.93
N ALA A 85 10.30 -10.67 -7.90
CA ALA A 85 9.19 -10.02 -8.58
C ALA A 85 8.91 -8.61 -8.05
N GLU A 86 8.83 -8.46 -6.73
CA GLU A 86 8.67 -7.18 -6.04
C GLU A 86 9.80 -6.20 -6.36
N CYS A 87 11.05 -6.67 -6.26
CA CYS A 87 12.20 -5.83 -6.52
C CYS A 87 12.26 -5.36 -7.98
N ILE A 88 11.95 -6.24 -8.94
CA ILE A 88 11.94 -5.86 -10.36
C ILE A 88 10.77 -4.91 -10.67
N ALA A 89 9.60 -5.11 -10.05
CA ALA A 89 8.47 -4.18 -10.11
C ALA A 89 8.89 -2.76 -9.70
N LEU A 90 9.54 -2.63 -8.54
CA LEU A 90 10.04 -1.36 -8.05
C LEU A 90 11.16 -0.78 -8.93
N ARG A 91 12.19 -1.58 -9.27
CA ARG A 91 13.31 -1.15 -10.11
C ARG A 91 12.83 -0.56 -11.43
N ASN A 92 11.93 -1.26 -12.13
CA ASN A 92 11.42 -0.81 -13.41
C ASN A 92 10.56 0.46 -13.27
N GLY A 93 9.79 0.57 -12.18
CA GLY A 93 9.04 1.78 -11.85
C GLY A 93 9.95 2.99 -11.63
N LEU A 94 11.04 2.83 -10.88
CA LEU A 94 12.04 3.87 -10.62
C LEU A 94 12.76 4.31 -11.90
N ILE A 95 13.22 3.36 -12.72
CA ILE A 95 13.82 3.65 -14.02
C ILE A 95 12.85 4.45 -14.88
N LYS A 96 11.57 4.06 -14.91
CA LYS A 96 10.56 4.75 -15.70
C LYS A 96 10.27 6.15 -15.18
N ALA A 97 10.22 6.33 -13.85
CA ALA A 97 10.05 7.65 -13.23
C ALA A 97 11.22 8.58 -13.58
N SER A 98 12.46 8.07 -13.50
CA SER A 98 13.67 8.80 -13.88
C SER A 98 13.65 9.21 -15.36
N GLN A 99 13.29 8.30 -16.27
CA GLN A 99 13.14 8.58 -17.71
C GLN A 99 12.08 9.65 -18.01
N LYS A 100 11.07 9.79 -17.15
CA LYS A 100 10.03 10.82 -17.26
C LYS A 100 10.42 12.16 -16.62
N GLY A 101 11.61 12.26 -16.02
CA GLY A 101 12.06 13.46 -15.33
C GLY A 101 11.32 13.74 -14.01
N ILE A 102 10.70 12.71 -13.40
CA ILE A 102 9.99 12.86 -12.13
C ILE A 102 11.01 12.98 -11.01
N ARG A 103 10.97 14.12 -10.28
CA ARG A 103 11.90 14.42 -9.18
C ARG A 103 11.34 14.19 -7.78
N HIS A 104 10.02 14.20 -7.64
CA HIS A 104 9.32 14.01 -6.38
C HIS A 104 8.42 12.78 -6.51
N LEU A 105 8.80 11.69 -5.83
CA LEU A 105 8.15 10.40 -5.97
C LEU A 105 7.84 9.82 -4.59
N HIS A 106 6.57 9.51 -4.35
CA HIS A 106 6.09 8.74 -3.21
C HIS A 106 5.98 7.28 -3.63
N ILE A 107 6.67 6.38 -2.94
CA ILE A 107 6.77 4.96 -3.33
C ILE A 107 5.95 4.13 -2.36
N GLU A 108 5.09 3.25 -2.88
CA GLU A 108 4.24 2.34 -2.12
C GLU A 108 4.32 0.92 -2.69
N GLY A 109 4.52 -0.05 -1.80
CA GLY A 109 4.43 -1.49 -2.08
C GLY A 109 4.03 -2.22 -0.80
N ASP A 110 3.57 -3.46 -0.91
CA ASP A 110 3.04 -4.25 0.20
C ASP A 110 4.07 -5.22 0.82
N PHE A 111 5.22 -5.42 0.16
CA PHE A 111 6.26 -6.32 0.64
C PHE A 111 7.26 -5.63 1.60
N LYS A 112 6.99 -5.74 2.90
CA LYS A 112 7.75 -5.09 3.98
C LYS A 112 9.28 -5.29 3.90
N LEU A 113 9.75 -6.49 3.53
CA LEU A 113 11.19 -6.76 3.41
C LEU A 113 11.88 -5.87 2.37
N VAL A 114 11.20 -5.61 1.24
CA VAL A 114 11.72 -4.73 0.18
C VAL A 114 11.76 -3.28 0.66
N ILE A 115 10.68 -2.82 1.31
CA ILE A 115 10.61 -1.47 1.88
C ILE A 115 11.71 -1.25 2.91
N ASP A 116 11.85 -2.18 3.86
CA ASP A 116 12.84 -2.08 4.93
C ASP A 116 14.29 -2.13 4.41
N ALA A 117 14.56 -2.97 3.39
CA ALA A 117 15.87 -3.02 2.75
C ALA A 117 16.26 -1.69 2.08
N ILE A 118 15.30 -1.02 1.45
CA ILE A 118 15.53 0.24 0.73
C ILE A 118 15.64 1.42 1.68
N CYS A 119 14.84 1.44 2.75
CA CYS A 119 14.93 2.45 3.80
C CYS A 119 16.18 2.27 4.69
N GLY A 120 16.98 1.21 4.48
CA GLY A 120 18.16 0.92 5.29
C GLY A 120 17.84 0.57 6.74
N THR A 121 16.59 0.22 7.06
CA THR A 121 16.15 -0.18 8.40
C THR A 121 16.54 -1.62 8.72
N ILE A 122 16.80 -2.42 7.69
CA ILE A 122 17.39 -3.76 7.81
C ILE A 122 18.81 -3.74 7.23
N ARG A 123 19.80 -4.13 8.05
CA ARG A 123 21.16 -4.51 7.62
C ARG A 123 21.33 -6.03 7.81
N HIS A 124 20.86 -6.83 6.86
CA HIS A 124 21.17 -8.27 6.84
C HIS A 124 22.14 -8.60 5.70
N TYR A 125 23.06 -9.53 5.98
CA TYR A 125 24.29 -9.83 5.23
C TYR A 125 24.10 -10.38 3.81
N TRP A 126 22.88 -10.74 3.40
CA TRP A 126 22.60 -11.20 2.04
C TRP A 126 22.03 -10.04 1.23
N CYS A 127 22.93 -9.17 0.80
CA CYS A 127 22.67 -8.11 -0.14
C CYS A 127 21.91 -8.67 -1.35
N ILE A 128 20.89 -7.95 -1.84
CA ILE A 128 20.34 -8.22 -3.15
C ILE A 128 21.37 -7.69 -4.17
N ASP A 129 22.45 -8.46 -4.37
CA ASP A 129 23.65 -8.05 -5.11
C ASP A 129 23.44 -7.83 -6.62
N ASN A 130 22.22 -8.01 -7.14
CA ASN A 130 21.96 -7.93 -8.58
C ASN A 130 20.72 -7.07 -8.93
N LEU A 131 20.51 -5.95 -8.24
CA LEU A 131 19.45 -5.00 -8.61
C LEU A 131 19.91 -3.78 -9.42
N VAL A 132 21.21 -3.63 -9.68
CA VAL A 132 21.74 -2.58 -10.55
C VAL A 132 21.98 -3.13 -11.94
#